data_AF-A0A1W9UEZ2-F1
#
_entry.id   AF-A0A1W9UEZ2-F1
#
_cell.length_a   1.000
_cell.length_b   1.000
_cell.length_c   1.000
_cell.angle_alpha   90.00
_cell.angle_beta   90.00
_cell.angle_gamma   90.00
#
_symmetry.space_group_name_H-M   'P 1'
#
loop_
_entity.id
_entity.type
_entity.pdbx_description
1 polymer ?
#
loop_
_entity_poly.entity_id
_entity_poly.type
_entity_poly.pdbx_seq_one_letter_code
_entity_poly.pdbx_strand_id
1 'polypeptide(L)'
;MSEKSKSQQRQMWILFFILGVIMLNFPFIQIFNRPETIFGIPVFILYILCGWPFSIVVIYLFSRTIIEDNNKQSTGDNNDL
;
A
#
# COMPACT_ATOMS: atom_id res chain seq x y z
N MET A 1 -19.55 7.38 -20.86
CA MET A 1 -18.15 6.90 -20.96
C MET A 1 -17.40 7.25 -19.67
N SER A 2 -17.53 6.46 -18.58
CA SER A 2 -16.73 6.68 -17.34
C SER A 2 -16.63 5.42 -16.43
N GLU A 3 -16.81 4.22 -16.97
CA GLU A 3 -16.78 2.97 -16.17
C GLU A 3 -15.38 2.64 -15.62
N LYS A 4 -14.30 3.07 -16.28
CA LYS A 4 -12.92 2.76 -15.84
C LYS A 4 -12.53 3.40 -14.49
N SER A 5 -13.11 4.56 -14.12
CA SER A 5 -12.70 5.31 -12.92
C SER A 5 -13.13 4.65 -11.61
N LYS A 6 -14.31 4.02 -11.56
CA LYS A 6 -14.83 3.38 -10.33
C LYS A 6 -13.97 2.22 -9.86
N SER A 7 -13.39 1.46 -10.80
CA SER A 7 -12.56 0.30 -10.45
C SER A 7 -11.22 0.72 -9.83
N GLN A 8 -10.55 1.73 -10.38
CA GLN A 8 -9.28 2.23 -9.86
C GLN A 8 -9.43 2.94 -8.52
N GLN A 9 -10.51 3.70 -8.34
CA GLN A 9 -10.84 4.29 -7.05
C GLN A 9 -10.93 3.20 -5.98
N ARG A 10 -11.73 2.15 -6.22
CA ARG A 10 -11.88 1.04 -5.28
C ARG A 10 -10.55 0.34 -4.97
N GLN A 11 -9.70 0.13 -5.98
CA GLN A 11 -8.38 -0.48 -5.78
C GLN A 11 -7.49 0.37 -4.87
N MET A 12 -7.45 1.69 -5.02
CA MET A 12 -6.67 2.54 -4.12
C MET A 12 -7.21 2.55 -2.70
N TRP A 13 -8.54 2.57 -2.52
CA TRP A 13 -9.15 2.47 -1.19
C TRP A 13 -8.77 1.16 -0.48
N ILE A 14 -8.77 0.04 -1.21
CA ILE A 14 -8.36 -1.27 -0.67
C ILE A 14 -6.86 -1.29 -0.33
N LEU A 15 -6.01 -0.70 -1.18
CA LEU A 15 -4.58 -0.61 -0.93
C LEU A 15 -4.28 0.24 0.31
N PHE A 16 -4.93 1.40 0.45
CA PHE A 16 -4.85 2.22 1.67
C PHE A 16 -5.32 1.47 2.91
N PHE A 17 -6.38 0.65 2.80
CA PHE A 17 -6.88 -0.15 3.91
C PHE A 17 -5.88 -1.23 4.33
N ILE A 18 -5.37 -2.02 3.39
CA ILE A 18 -4.35 -3.05 3.66
C ILE A 18 -3.09 -2.40 4.27
N LEU A 19 -2.69 -1.25 3.72
CA LEU A 19 -1.54 -0.51 4.21
C LEU A 19 -1.75 0.00 5.65
N GLY A 20 -2.94 0.53 5.94
CA GLY A 20 -3.35 0.92 7.29
C GLY A 20 -3.37 -0.26 8.26
N VAL A 21 -3.84 -1.45 7.84
CA VAL A 21 -3.86 -2.68 8.66
C VAL A 21 -2.45 -3.21 8.93
N ILE A 22 -1.56 -3.16 7.94
CA ILE A 22 -0.13 -3.47 8.14
C ILE A 22 0.47 -2.46 9.13
N MET A 23 0.10 -1.19 8.99
CA MET A 23 0.51 -0.12 9.90
C MET A 23 -0.14 -0.25 11.31
N LEU A 24 -1.22 -1.00 11.46
CA LEU A 24 -1.85 -1.29 12.76
C LEU A 24 -1.53 -2.70 13.27
N ASN A 25 -0.60 -3.41 12.63
CA ASN A 25 -0.36 -4.82 12.95
C ASN A 25 0.25 -4.98 14.36
N PHE A 26 -0.40 -5.81 15.18
CA PHE A 26 -0.10 -6.06 16.60
C PHE A 26 1.38 -6.30 16.96
N PRO A 27 2.21 -7.05 16.20
CA PRO A 27 3.64 -7.19 16.48
C PRO A 27 4.43 -5.88 16.39
N PHE A 28 4.06 -4.95 15.50
CA PHE A 28 4.67 -3.61 15.48
C PHE A 28 4.27 -2.82 16.71
N ILE A 29 2.99 -2.79 17.05
CA ILE A 29 2.52 -2.08 18.25
C ILE A 29 3.20 -2.67 19.49
N GLN A 30 3.38 -3.99 19.58
CA GLN A 30 3.98 -4.65 20.74
C GLN A 30 5.50 -4.45 20.85
N ILE A 31 6.24 -4.37 19.73
CA ILE A 31 7.68 -4.07 19.75
C ILE A 31 7.93 -2.58 20.08
N PHE A 32 7.02 -1.68 19.72
CA PHE A 32 7.08 -0.25 20.01
C PHE A 32 6.44 0.17 21.35
N ASN A 33 5.58 -0.67 21.96
CA ASN A 33 5.04 -0.49 23.32
C ASN A 33 6.06 -0.86 24.41
N ARG A 34 7.35 -0.81 24.07
CA ARG A 34 8.44 -0.79 25.02
C ARG A 34 8.58 0.66 25.48
N PRO A 35 8.56 0.98 26.79
CA PRO A 35 8.84 2.34 27.31
C PRO A 35 10.30 2.78 27.08
N GLU A 36 11.05 2.03 26.27
CA GLU A 36 12.45 2.25 25.94
C GLU A 36 12.54 3.45 24.98
N THR A 37 12.91 4.59 25.53
CA THR A 37 13.27 5.76 24.75
C THR A 37 14.65 5.54 24.15
N ILE A 38 14.74 5.13 22.89
CA ILE A 38 16.01 5.15 22.17
C ILE A 38 16.44 6.61 22.05
N PHE A 39 17.54 6.96 22.73
CA PHE A 39 18.12 8.30 22.68
C PHE A 39 17.21 9.42 23.24
N GLY A 40 16.20 9.09 24.06
CA GLY A 40 15.22 10.06 24.58
C GLY A 40 14.06 10.38 23.63
N ILE A 41 14.02 9.77 22.43
CA ILE A 41 12.98 10.02 21.43
C ILE A 41 11.95 8.88 21.47
N PRO A 42 10.64 9.18 21.58
CA PRO A 42 9.60 8.18 21.51
C PRO A 42 9.64 7.46 20.17
N VAL A 43 9.74 6.12 20.21
CA VAL A 43 9.85 5.26 19.02
C VAL A 43 8.65 5.45 18.07
N PHE A 44 7.53 5.95 18.59
CA PHE A 44 6.35 6.38 17.84
C PHE A 44 6.64 7.39 16.72
N ILE A 45 7.56 8.36 16.91
CA ILE A 45 7.92 9.31 15.85
C ILE A 45 8.66 8.59 14.72
N LEU A 46 9.59 7.71 15.07
CA LEU A 46 10.37 6.92 14.12
C LEU A 46 9.45 6.05 13.25
N TYR A 47 8.39 5.54 13.87
CA TYR A 47 7.35 4.76 13.20
C TYR A 47 6.64 5.54 12.11
N ILE A 48 6.17 6.75 12.41
CA ILE A 48 5.52 7.61 11.41
C ILE A 48 6.52 8.03 10.33
N LEU A 49 7.77 8.32 10.72
CA LEU A 49 8.81 8.76 9.81
C LEU A 49 9.26 7.67 8.83
N CYS A 50 9.35 6.41 9.26
CA CYS A 50 9.68 5.27 8.39
C CYS A 50 8.44 4.65 7.71
N GLY A 51 7.29 4.64 8.40
CA GLY A 51 6.04 4.09 7.89
C GLY A 51 5.48 4.89 6.70
N TRP A 52 5.70 6.21 6.69
CA TRP A 52 5.29 7.08 5.58
C TRP A 52 6.00 6.77 4.24
N PRO A 53 7.35 6.75 4.16
CA PRO A 53 8.03 6.38 2.92
C PRO A 53 7.82 4.91 2.58
N PHE A 54 7.75 4.02 3.58
CA PHE A 54 7.43 2.60 3.34
C PHE A 54 6.07 2.45 2.64
N SER A 55 5.07 3.20 3.10
CA SER A 55 3.74 3.23 2.49
C SER A 55 3.77 3.65 1.02
N ILE A 56 4.52 4.71 0.71
CA ILE A 56 4.68 5.19 -0.66
C ILE A 56 5.36 4.14 -1.54
N VAL A 57 6.41 3.47 -1.03
CA VAL A 57 7.15 2.44 -1.77
C VAL A 57 6.27 1.24 -2.12
N VAL A 58 5.46 0.76 -1.16
CA VAL A 58 4.53 -0.36 -1.40
C VAL A 58 3.50 0.02 -2.46
N ILE A 59 2.89 1.21 -2.35
CA ILE A 59 1.93 1.69 -3.34
C ILE A 59 2.58 1.84 -4.72
N TYR A 60 3.79 2.38 -4.77
CA TYR A 60 4.53 2.57 -6.01
C TYR A 60 4.86 1.25 -6.70
N LEU A 61 5.36 0.27 -5.94
CA LEU A 61 5.70 -1.05 -6.46
C LEU A 61 4.45 -1.77 -6.96
N PHE A 62 3.37 -1.74 -6.18
CA PHE A 62 2.09 -2.34 -6.55
C PHE A 62 1.48 -1.68 -7.79
N SER A 63 1.52 -0.34 -7.85
CA SER A 63 1.05 0.40 -9.02
C SER A 63 1.84 0.03 -10.27
N ARG A 64 3.14 -0.20 -10.18
CA ARG A 64 3.94 -0.69 -11.32
C ARG A 64 3.51 -2.09 -11.75
N THR A 65 3.32 -3.02 -10.82
CA THR A 65 2.95 -4.40 -11.15
C THR A 65 1.56 -4.49 -11.81
N ILE A 66 0.56 -3.77 -11.30
CA ILE A 66 -0.83 -3.82 -11.83
C ILE A 66 -0.92 -3.25 -13.26
N ILE A 67 -0.06 -2.31 -13.65
CA ILE A 67 -0.06 -1.71 -14.98
C ILE A 67 0.34 -2.75 -16.05
N GLU A 68 1.22 -3.69 -15.71
CA GLU A 68 1.74 -4.69 -16.65
C GLU A 68 0.69 -5.76 -17.01
N ASP A 69 -0.16 -6.14 -16.05
CA ASP A 69 -1.23 -7.13 -16.26
C ASP A 69 -2.42 -6.56 -17.05
N ASN A 70 -2.74 -5.26 -16.88
CA ASN A 70 -3.82 -4.62 -17.63
C ASN A 70 -3.55 -4.58 -19.14
N ASN A 71 -2.28 -4.52 -19.57
CA ASN A 71 -1.93 -4.44 -20.98
C ASN A 71 -2.10 -5.79 -21.70
N LYS A 72 -1.85 -6.90 -21.02
CA LYS A 72 -2.02 -8.25 -21.61
C LYS A 72 -3.49 -8.64 -21.81
N GLN A 73 -4.41 -8.08 -21.02
CA GLN A 73 -5.83 -8.45 -21.09
C GLN A 73 -6.56 -7.80 -22.29
N SER A 74 -6.11 -6.65 -22.80
CA SER A 74 -6.75 -6.00 -23.96
C SER A 74 -6.37 -6.57 -25.32
N THR A 75 -5.29 -7.36 -25.42
CA THR A 75 -4.83 -7.93 -26.70
C THR A 75 -5.33 -9.36 -26.95
N GLY A 76 -5.80 -10.06 -25.91
CA GLY A 76 -6.27 -11.45 -26.02
C GLY A 76 -7.72 -11.63 -26.49
N ASP A 77 -8.51 -10.57 -26.59
CA ASP A 77 -9.96 -10.63 -26.87
C ASP A 77 -10.31 -10.36 -28.36
N ASN A 78 -9.39 -9.81 -29.16
CA ASN A 78 -9.66 -9.36 -30.53
C ASN A 78 -9.23 -10.33 -31.65
N ASN A 79 -8.76 -11.53 -31.32
CA ASN A 79 -8.18 -12.45 -32.32
C ASN A 79 -9.01 -13.73 -32.55
N ASP A 80 -10.20 -13.82 -31.96
CA ASP A 80 -11.08 -15.00 -32.03
C ASP A 80 -12.31 -14.80 -32.95
N LEU A 81 -12.25 -13.84 -33.87
CA LEU A 81 -13.21 -13.63 -34.98
C LEU A 81 -12.50 -13.81 -36.32
#